data_AF-A0AAV0XBI5-F1
#
_entry.id   AF-A0AAV0XBI5-F1
#
_cell.length_a   1.000
_cell.length_b   1.000
_cell.length_c   1.000
_cell.angle_alpha   90.00
_cell.angle_beta   90.00
_cell.angle_gamma   90.00
#
_symmetry.space_group_name_H-M   'P 1'
#
loop_
_entity.id
_entity.type
_entity.pdbx_description
1 polymer ?
#
loop_
_entity_poly.entity_id
_entity_poly.type
_entity_poly.pdbx_seq_one_letter_code
_entity_poly.pdbx_strand_id
1 'polypeptide(L)'
;MEKLQLLLARGTGHKSVEDDLFKTVDDSLKVYRRVGVFEITDQSDELRCTDNFQCNVDGCTASFTSMADYDSHYNSNHRYTCIYCRKLLQSAHLLDLHLSETHDNFFKVSSVKKPMFKCFIVTCQTQFWNSEERNVHCKEIHNMSKSFLQHYGNKKNQKNRKKTKYTAPPNLESMVESSMVIN
;
A
#
# COMPACT_ATOMS: atom_id res chain seq x y z
N MET A 1 -36.24 14.42 -38.53
CA MET A 1 -37.58 14.15 -37.97
C MET A 1 -37.99 12.68 -38.14
N GLU A 2 -37.78 12.10 -39.31
CA GLU A 2 -38.15 10.70 -39.64
C GLU A 2 -37.46 9.63 -38.76
N LYS A 3 -36.15 9.74 -38.52
CA LYS A 3 -35.42 8.82 -37.62
C LYS A 3 -35.88 8.89 -36.15
N LEU A 4 -36.30 10.07 -35.69
CA LEU A 4 -36.80 10.28 -34.33
C LEU A 4 -38.18 9.64 -34.15
N GLN A 5 -39.04 9.72 -35.17
CA GLN A 5 -40.32 9.01 -35.20
C GLN A 5 -40.15 7.49 -35.21
N LEU A 6 -39.16 6.98 -35.97
CA LEU A 6 -38.80 5.55 -35.96
C LEU A 6 -38.29 5.06 -34.60
N LEU A 7 -37.49 5.86 -33.92
CA LEU A 7 -37.01 5.55 -32.56
C LEU A 7 -38.14 5.58 -31.53
N LEU A 8 -39.06 6.53 -31.63
CA LEU A 8 -40.25 6.56 -30.76
C LEU A 8 -41.23 5.43 -31.07
N ALA A 9 -41.36 4.99 -32.33
CA ALA A 9 -42.22 3.87 -32.71
C ALA A 9 -41.65 2.49 -32.29
N ARG A 10 -40.33 2.32 -32.30
CA ARG A 10 -39.68 1.07 -31.88
C ARG A 10 -39.25 1.07 -30.41
N GLY A 11 -39.06 2.22 -29.78
CA GLY A 11 -38.40 2.36 -28.47
C GLY A 11 -39.33 2.48 -27.27
N THR A 12 -40.60 2.05 -27.35
CA THR A 12 -41.54 2.14 -26.22
C THR A 12 -41.76 0.79 -25.55
N GLY A 13 -41.54 0.75 -24.23
CA GLY A 13 -41.90 -0.38 -23.36
C GLY A 13 -40.78 -1.41 -23.14
N HIS A 14 -41.06 -2.35 -22.23
CA HIS A 14 -40.18 -3.50 -21.96
C HIS A 14 -40.34 -4.50 -23.11
N LYS A 15 -39.32 -4.64 -23.96
CA LYS A 15 -39.33 -5.61 -25.05
C LYS A 15 -38.91 -6.98 -24.53
N SER A 16 -39.56 -8.03 -25.01
CA SER A 16 -39.17 -9.41 -24.68
C SER A 16 -37.84 -9.75 -25.35
N VAL A 17 -37.09 -10.68 -24.76
CA VAL A 17 -35.82 -11.18 -25.30
C VAL A 17 -36.03 -11.87 -26.66
N GLU A 18 -37.25 -12.34 -26.96
CA GLU A 18 -37.58 -12.94 -28.26
C GLU A 18 -37.96 -11.94 -29.37
N ASP A 19 -37.90 -10.62 -29.12
CA ASP A 19 -38.22 -9.60 -30.14
C ASP A 19 -37.25 -9.68 -31.32
N ASP A 20 -37.78 -9.60 -32.55
CA ASP A 20 -37.00 -9.62 -33.80
C ASP A 20 -35.91 -8.55 -33.84
N LEU A 21 -36.11 -7.43 -33.12
CA LEU A 21 -35.08 -6.40 -32.95
C LEU A 21 -33.84 -6.93 -32.22
N PHE A 22 -34.01 -7.75 -31.18
CA PHE A 22 -32.88 -8.36 -30.48
C PHE A 22 -32.29 -9.50 -31.29
N LYS A 23 -33.12 -10.31 -31.96
CA LYS A 23 -32.65 -11.42 -32.79
C LYS A 23 -31.73 -10.97 -33.93
N THR A 24 -32.10 -9.89 -34.61
CA THR A 24 -31.28 -9.31 -35.69
C THR A 24 -29.95 -8.74 -35.19
N VAL A 25 -29.94 -8.14 -34.00
CA VAL A 25 -28.71 -7.62 -33.37
C VAL A 25 -27.84 -8.76 -32.82
N ASP A 26 -28.44 -9.79 -32.23
CA ASP A 26 -27.76 -10.99 -31.74
C ASP A 26 -27.11 -11.77 -32.87
N ASP A 27 -27.79 -11.90 -34.02
CA ASP A 27 -27.23 -12.54 -35.21
C ASP A 27 -26.06 -11.74 -35.80
N SER A 28 -26.12 -10.40 -35.76
CA SER A 28 -25.03 -9.55 -36.29
C SER A 28 -23.84 -9.46 -35.35
N LEU A 29 -24.08 -9.30 -34.05
CA LEU A 29 -23.03 -9.03 -33.07
C LEU A 29 -22.50 -10.32 -32.40
N LYS A 30 -23.29 -11.40 -32.40
CA LYS A 30 -22.99 -12.68 -31.69
C LYS A 30 -22.63 -12.51 -30.21
N VAL A 31 -22.96 -11.36 -29.60
CA VAL A 31 -22.54 -10.98 -28.23
C VAL A 31 -23.15 -11.88 -27.17
N TYR A 32 -24.36 -12.40 -27.39
CA TYR A 32 -25.06 -13.29 -26.46
C TYR A 32 -25.15 -14.74 -26.92
N ARG A 33 -24.29 -15.16 -27.87
CA ARG A 33 -24.14 -16.59 -28.12
C ARG A 33 -23.52 -17.18 -26.85
N ARG A 34 -24.34 -17.89 -26.06
CA ARG A 34 -23.86 -18.86 -25.07
C ARG A 34 -23.19 -20.00 -25.83
N VAL A 35 -22.00 -19.72 -26.32
CA VAL A 35 -21.05 -20.75 -26.68
C VAL A 35 -20.84 -21.51 -25.36
N GLY A 36 -21.15 -22.82 -25.33
CA GLY A 36 -21.10 -23.64 -24.11
C GLY A 36 -19.74 -23.55 -23.40
N VAL A 37 -19.57 -24.20 -22.24
CA VAL A 37 -18.24 -24.28 -21.61
C VAL A 37 -17.30 -24.97 -22.61
N PHE A 38 -16.53 -24.19 -23.35
CA PHE A 38 -15.37 -24.72 -24.05
C PHE A 38 -14.41 -25.05 -22.93
N GLU A 39 -14.04 -26.33 -22.82
CA GLU A 39 -12.74 -26.64 -22.26
C GLU A 39 -11.76 -25.88 -23.15
N ILE A 40 -11.27 -24.75 -22.63
CA ILE A 40 -10.08 -24.12 -23.16
C ILE A 40 -8.96 -25.08 -22.75
N THR A 41 -8.85 -26.21 -23.45
CA THR A 41 -7.57 -26.89 -23.56
C THR A 41 -6.74 -25.97 -24.44
N ASP A 42 -6.07 -25.00 -23.80
CA ASP A 42 -4.99 -24.22 -24.39
C ASP A 42 -3.84 -25.20 -24.72
N GLN A 43 -4.05 -26.06 -25.71
CA GLN A 43 -2.97 -26.71 -26.42
C GLN A 43 -2.47 -25.71 -27.47
N SER A 44 -1.96 -24.58 -26.98
CA SER A 44 -1.02 -23.77 -27.75
C SER A 44 0.36 -24.44 -27.59
N ASP A 45 0.58 -25.49 -28.36
CA ASP A 45 1.91 -26.04 -28.70
C ASP A 45 2.65 -25.08 -29.64
N GLU A 46 2.68 -23.79 -29.30
CA GLU A 46 3.68 -22.87 -29.82
C GLU A 46 4.68 -22.69 -28.69
N LEU A 47 5.95 -23.03 -28.97
CA LEU A 47 7.06 -22.78 -28.07
C LEU A 47 6.91 -21.37 -27.49
N ARG A 48 6.46 -21.27 -26.23
CA ARG A 48 6.62 -20.04 -25.48
C ARG A 48 8.12 -19.88 -25.37
N CYS A 49 8.66 -18.95 -26.17
CA CYS A 49 9.96 -18.38 -25.92
C CYS A 49 10.01 -18.15 -24.41
N THR A 50 11.03 -18.68 -23.73
CA THR A 50 11.29 -18.33 -22.34
C THR A 50 11.75 -16.87 -22.33
N ASP A 51 10.83 -15.97 -22.65
CA ASP A 51 11.05 -14.55 -22.68
C ASP A 51 11.38 -14.16 -21.24
N ASN A 52 12.60 -13.65 -21.07
CA ASN A 52 13.00 -13.06 -19.81
C ASN A 52 11.96 -12.02 -19.42
N PHE A 53 11.31 -12.19 -18.28
CA PHE A 53 10.34 -11.23 -17.74
C PHE A 53 10.94 -10.49 -16.54
N GLN A 54 10.50 -9.26 -16.32
CA GLN A 54 11.05 -8.39 -15.27
C GLN A 54 10.21 -8.47 -13.99
N CYS A 55 10.85 -8.15 -12.86
CA CYS A 55 10.14 -7.96 -11.60
C CYS A 55 9.14 -6.81 -11.72
N ASN A 56 7.93 -7.00 -11.19
CA ASN A 56 6.85 -6.00 -11.25
C ASN A 56 6.92 -4.92 -10.17
N VAL A 57 7.93 -4.98 -9.28
CA VAL A 57 8.07 -4.03 -8.17
C VAL A 57 8.79 -2.78 -8.64
N ASP A 58 8.18 -1.61 -8.40
CA ASP A 58 8.76 -0.31 -8.76
C ASP A 58 10.21 -0.17 -8.26
N GLY A 59 11.14 0.09 -9.19
CA GLY A 59 12.55 0.26 -8.89
C GLY A 59 13.36 -1.04 -8.76
N CYS A 60 12.75 -2.21 -8.99
CA CYS A 60 13.48 -3.45 -9.16
C CYS A 60 13.83 -3.69 -10.63
N THR A 61 15.10 -4.01 -10.92
CA THR A 61 15.59 -4.26 -12.28
C THR A 61 15.92 -5.74 -12.53
N ALA A 62 15.44 -6.64 -11.67
CA ALA A 62 15.71 -8.07 -11.80
C ALA A 62 14.86 -8.68 -12.93
N SER A 63 15.46 -9.57 -13.72
CA SER A 63 14.82 -10.32 -14.79
C SER A 63 14.97 -11.82 -14.59
N PHE A 64 13.95 -12.59 -14.95
CA PHE A 64 13.85 -14.02 -14.69
C PHE A 64 13.36 -14.77 -15.93
N THR A 65 13.83 -16.00 -16.10
CA THR A 65 13.31 -16.97 -17.09
C THR A 65 12.29 -17.92 -16.49
N SER A 66 12.37 -18.13 -15.17
CA SER A 66 11.56 -19.10 -14.42
C SER A 66 10.72 -18.39 -13.36
N MET A 67 9.46 -18.84 -13.22
CA MET A 67 8.57 -18.35 -12.16
C MET A 67 9.10 -18.68 -10.76
N ALA A 68 9.77 -19.82 -10.59
CA ALA A 68 10.31 -20.23 -9.29
C ALA A 68 11.41 -19.26 -8.79
N ASP A 69 12.26 -18.77 -9.70
CA ASP A 69 13.31 -17.81 -9.38
C ASP A 69 12.71 -16.44 -9.02
N TYR A 70 11.67 -16.03 -9.74
CA TYR A 70 10.91 -14.82 -9.44
C TYR A 70 10.26 -14.90 -8.05
N ASP A 71 9.60 -16.01 -7.71
CA ASP A 71 8.95 -16.17 -6.41
C ASP A 71 9.96 -16.13 -5.26
N SER A 72 11.10 -16.80 -5.43
CA SER A 72 12.20 -16.77 -4.45
C SER A 72 12.76 -15.35 -4.27
N HIS A 73 12.98 -14.63 -5.38
CA HIS A 73 13.40 -13.24 -5.36
C HIS A 73 12.38 -12.34 -4.65
N TYR A 74 11.09 -12.46 -4.99
CA TYR A 74 10.03 -11.66 -4.38
C TYR A 74 9.92 -11.93 -2.88
N ASN A 75 10.00 -13.19 -2.48
CA ASN A 75 9.93 -13.60 -1.07
C ASN A 75 11.10 -13.07 -0.23
N SER A 76 12.30 -13.01 -0.82
CA SER A 76 13.49 -12.53 -0.11
C SER A 76 13.69 -11.01 -0.16
N ASN A 77 13.24 -10.34 -1.22
CA ASN A 77 13.56 -8.92 -1.46
C ASN A 77 12.38 -7.96 -1.29
N HIS A 78 11.14 -8.42 -1.50
CA HIS A 78 9.98 -7.53 -1.61
C HIS A 78 8.88 -7.81 -0.60
N ARG A 79 8.75 -9.07 -0.16
CA ARG A 79 7.61 -9.59 0.60
C ARG A 79 7.21 -8.81 1.86
N TYR A 80 8.19 -8.20 2.54
CA TYR A 80 7.98 -7.43 3.76
C TYR A 80 8.52 -6.00 3.63
N THR A 81 8.30 -5.39 2.47
CA THR A 81 8.72 -4.01 2.20
C THR A 81 7.65 -3.01 2.66
N CYS A 82 8.07 -1.98 3.39
CA CYS A 82 7.19 -0.89 3.77
C CYS A 82 6.80 -0.04 2.55
N ILE A 83 5.50 0.19 2.35
CA ILE A 83 5.00 0.98 1.21
C ILE A 83 5.44 2.46 1.27
N TYR A 84 5.63 3.01 2.47
CA TYR A 84 5.92 4.44 2.65
C TYR A 84 7.41 4.76 2.56
N CYS A 85 8.28 3.95 3.17
CA CYS A 85 9.72 4.21 3.21
C CYS A 85 10.57 3.20 2.44
N ARG A 86 9.93 2.21 1.80
CA ARG A 86 10.59 1.13 1.03
C ARG A 86 11.66 0.36 1.79
N LYS A 87 11.63 0.40 3.13
CA LYS A 87 12.49 -0.42 4.00
C LYS A 87 12.02 -1.88 3.95
N LEU A 88 12.95 -2.81 3.75
CA LEU A 88 12.71 -4.24 3.84
C LEU A 88 12.84 -4.72 5.30
N LEU A 89 11.87 -5.50 5.76
CA LEU A 89 11.83 -6.09 7.10
C LEU A 89 11.97 -7.63 7.02
N GLN A 90 12.40 -8.28 8.09
CA GLN A 90 12.67 -9.72 8.08
C GLN A 90 11.43 -10.59 8.32
N SER A 91 10.30 -10.00 8.74
CA SER A 91 9.05 -10.73 8.97
C SER A 91 7.83 -9.80 8.85
N ALA A 92 6.65 -10.40 8.66
CA ALA A 92 5.38 -9.67 8.63
C ALA A 92 5.15 -8.88 9.93
N HIS A 93 5.42 -9.50 11.09
CA HIS A 93 5.26 -8.83 12.38
C HIS A 93 6.16 -7.61 12.54
N LEU A 94 7.42 -7.71 12.09
CA LEU A 94 8.33 -6.57 12.13
C LEU A 94 7.89 -5.44 11.19
N LEU A 95 7.26 -5.79 10.06
CA LEU A 95 6.63 -4.82 9.17
C LEU A 95 5.45 -4.12 9.86
N ASP A 96 4.56 -4.85 10.53
CA ASP A 96 3.42 -4.28 11.25
C ASP A 96 3.84 -3.36 12.40
N LEU A 97 4.86 -3.78 13.17
CA LEU A 97 5.48 -2.94 14.19
C LEU A 97 6.09 -1.67 13.58
N HIS A 98 6.79 -1.80 12.45
CA HIS A 98 7.36 -0.65 11.77
C HIS A 98 6.29 0.33 11.27
N LEU A 99 5.22 -0.17 10.66
CA LEU A 99 4.11 0.66 10.18
C LEU A 99 3.45 1.41 11.33
N SER A 100 3.14 0.72 12.43
CA SER A 100 2.54 1.35 13.62
C SER A 100 3.49 2.32 14.31
N GLU A 101 4.75 1.97 14.55
CA GLU A 101 5.67 2.84 15.29
C GLU A 101 6.19 4.03 14.47
N THR A 102 6.28 3.90 13.14
CA THR A 102 6.93 4.89 12.27
C THR A 102 5.94 5.72 11.44
N HIS A 103 4.90 5.08 10.92
CA HIS A 103 3.99 5.70 9.94
C HIS A 103 2.60 6.01 10.51
N ASP A 104 2.24 5.45 11.66
CA ASP A 104 0.94 5.71 12.27
C ASP A 104 0.99 6.91 13.24
N ASN A 105 0.32 7.99 12.85
CA ASN A 105 0.15 9.17 13.71
C ASN A 105 -0.68 8.86 14.97
N PHE A 106 -1.60 7.90 14.89
CA PHE A 106 -2.40 7.48 16.04
C PHE A 106 -1.52 6.82 17.12
N PHE A 107 -0.53 6.04 16.72
CA PHE A 107 0.47 5.47 17.63
C PHE A 107 1.22 6.56 18.38
N LYS A 108 1.63 7.63 17.70
CA LYS A 108 2.37 8.75 18.30
C LYS A 108 1.57 9.46 19.39
N VAL A 109 0.26 9.63 19.19
CA VAL A 109 -0.62 10.27 20.19
C VAL A 109 -0.96 9.29 21.32
N SER A 110 -1.26 8.04 20.98
CA SER A 110 -1.70 7.02 21.93
C SER A 110 -0.59 6.53 22.86
N SER A 111 0.65 6.47 22.39
CA SER A 111 1.82 6.06 23.19
C SER A 111 2.09 6.98 24.39
N VAL A 112 1.55 8.20 24.40
CA VAL A 112 1.61 9.10 25.57
C VAL A 112 0.66 8.65 26.69
N LYS A 113 -0.46 8.01 26.34
CA LYS A 113 -1.53 7.66 27.29
C LYS A 113 -1.57 6.17 27.64
N LYS A 114 -1.08 5.30 26.76
CA LYS A 114 -1.09 3.84 26.94
C LYS A 114 0.19 3.20 26.40
N PRO A 115 0.65 2.07 26.96
CA PRO A 115 1.76 1.33 26.40
C PRO A 115 1.37 0.80 25.03
N MET A 116 2.16 1.11 24.01
CA MET A 116 1.87 0.75 22.62
C MET A 116 2.99 -0.06 21.96
N PHE A 117 4.21 -0.01 22.49
CA PHE A 117 5.34 -0.74 21.92
C PHE A 117 5.19 -2.23 22.23
N LYS A 118 4.98 -3.06 21.21
CA LYS A 118 4.87 -4.52 21.38
C LYS A 118 6.23 -5.19 21.26
N CYS A 119 6.36 -6.39 21.80
CA CYS A 119 7.56 -7.21 21.63
C CYS A 119 7.80 -7.59 20.15
N PHE A 120 9.08 -7.79 19.78
CA PHE A 120 9.48 -8.21 18.44
C PHE A 120 9.11 -9.66 18.10
N ILE A 121 8.72 -10.46 19.09
CA ILE A 121 8.30 -11.86 18.90
C ILE A 121 6.78 -11.93 18.87
N VAL A 122 6.22 -12.55 17.83
CA VAL A 122 4.76 -12.69 17.62
C VAL A 122 4.07 -13.39 18.78
N THR A 123 4.71 -14.40 19.35
CA THR A 123 4.16 -15.17 20.48
C THR A 123 4.20 -14.41 21.81
N CYS A 124 4.94 -13.30 21.87
CA CYS A 124 5.08 -12.49 23.08
C CYS A 124 4.13 -11.28 23.04
N GLN A 125 3.15 -11.26 23.94
CA GLN A 125 2.08 -10.24 23.97
C GLN A 125 2.38 -9.08 24.92
N THR A 126 3.62 -8.97 25.40
CA THR A 126 4.05 -7.89 26.30
C THR A 126 4.08 -6.55 25.57
N GLN A 127 3.67 -5.51 26.28
CA GLN A 127 3.60 -4.12 25.78
C GLN A 127 4.40 -3.20 26.69
N PHE A 128 5.01 -2.19 26.11
CA PHE A 128 5.93 -1.27 26.76
C PHE A 128 5.56 0.18 26.46
N TRP A 129 5.97 1.08 27.35
CA TRP A 129 5.81 2.52 27.15
C TRP A 129 6.87 3.07 26.20
N ASN A 130 8.07 2.49 26.25
CA ASN A 130 9.22 2.95 25.50
C ASN A 130 9.83 1.83 24.67
N SER A 131 10.40 2.18 23.51
CA SER A 131 11.21 1.26 22.72
C SER A 131 12.44 0.72 23.49
N GLU A 132 12.94 1.45 24.48
CA GLU A 132 14.12 1.05 25.26
C GLU A 132 13.77 -0.07 26.26
N GLU A 133 12.62 0.06 26.94
CA GLU A 133 12.08 -1.00 27.80
C GLU A 133 11.80 -2.28 27.01
N ARG A 134 11.23 -2.15 25.81
CA ARG A 134 11.05 -3.28 24.88
C ARG A 134 12.39 -3.97 24.58
N ASN A 135 13.45 -3.20 24.31
CA ASN A 135 14.76 -3.75 24.00
C ASN A 135 15.37 -4.50 25.19
N VAL A 136 15.20 -3.97 26.41
CA VAL A 136 15.62 -4.65 27.64
C VAL A 136 14.86 -5.96 27.80
N HIS A 137 13.54 -5.95 27.67
CA HIS A 137 12.73 -7.17 27.74
C HIS A 137 13.19 -8.23 26.72
N CYS A 138 13.43 -7.83 25.48
CA CYS A 138 13.87 -8.76 24.45
C CYS A 138 15.28 -9.31 24.72
N LYS A 139 16.14 -8.54 25.38
CA LYS A 139 17.48 -8.99 25.77
C LYS A 139 17.41 -9.98 26.93
N GLU A 140 16.63 -9.70 27.96
CA GLU A 140 16.61 -10.51 29.19
C GLU A 140 15.71 -11.75 29.06
N ILE A 141 14.56 -11.64 28.41
CA ILE A 141 13.59 -12.75 28.29
C ILE A 141 13.84 -13.60 27.05
N HIS A 142 14.17 -12.97 25.94
CA HIS A 142 14.33 -13.67 24.65
C HIS A 142 15.80 -13.87 24.24
N ASN A 143 16.76 -13.43 25.06
CA ASN A 143 18.20 -13.52 24.77
C ASN A 143 18.56 -13.01 23.36
N MET A 144 17.84 -11.99 22.90
CA MET A 144 17.99 -11.50 21.54
C MET A 144 19.32 -10.77 21.38
N SER A 145 19.97 -10.98 20.24
CA SER A 145 21.30 -10.41 19.98
C SER A 145 21.27 -8.88 19.97
N LYS A 146 22.35 -8.28 20.49
CA LYS A 146 22.52 -6.82 20.48
C LYS A 146 22.56 -6.26 19.05
N SER A 147 23.09 -7.03 18.09
CA SER A 147 23.14 -6.63 16.67
C SER A 147 21.74 -6.50 16.07
N PHE A 148 20.84 -7.44 16.37
CA PHE A 148 19.45 -7.36 15.94
C PHE A 148 18.76 -6.12 16.55
N LEU A 149 18.86 -5.95 17.87
CA LEU A 149 18.25 -4.81 18.57
C LEU A 149 18.75 -3.46 18.04
N GLN A 150 20.02 -3.37 17.65
CA GLN A 150 20.60 -2.15 17.09
C GLN A 150 20.10 -1.83 15.67
N HIS A 151 19.81 -2.87 14.87
CA HIS A 151 19.30 -2.71 13.50
C HIS A 151 17.85 -2.22 13.48
N TYR A 152 17.02 -2.70 14.42
CA TYR A 152 15.62 -2.31 14.57
C TYR A 152 15.41 -1.14 15.53
N GLY A 153 16.44 -0.76 16.29
CA GLY A 153 16.44 0.45 17.08
C GLY A 153 16.31 1.68 16.18
N ASN A 154 15.39 2.58 16.53
CA ASN A 154 15.33 3.89 15.92
C ASN A 154 16.69 4.57 16.13
N LYS A 155 17.52 4.65 15.08
CA LYS A 155 18.70 5.52 15.08
C LYS A 155 18.17 6.93 15.30
N LYS A 156 18.13 7.37 16.56
CA LYS A 156 18.01 8.79 16.88
C LYS A 156 19.16 9.43 16.12
N ASN A 157 18.85 10.13 15.03
CA ASN A 157 19.79 11.05 14.42
C ASN A 157 20.21 11.99 15.55
N GLN A 158 21.35 11.73 16.18
CA GLN A 158 22.06 12.67 17.03
C GLN A 158 22.64 13.76 16.13
N LYS A 159 21.82 14.38 15.26
CA LYS A 159 22.09 15.75 14.85
C LYS A 159 21.76 16.58 16.07
N ASN A 160 22.81 16.99 16.77
CA ASN A 160 22.82 18.03 17.80
C ASN A 160 21.64 18.99 17.62
N ARG A 161 20.53 18.75 18.34
CA ARG A 161 19.50 19.77 18.54
C ARG A 161 20.12 20.77 19.51
N LYS A 162 20.90 21.71 18.98
CA LYS A 162 21.08 23.01 19.63
C LYS A 162 19.66 23.49 19.93
N LYS A 163 19.32 23.62 21.20
CA LYS A 163 18.05 24.22 21.63
C LYS A 163 18.01 25.62 21.03
N THR A 164 17.26 25.81 19.95
CA THR A 164 16.87 27.15 19.51
C THR A 164 16.00 27.69 20.63
N LYS A 165 16.54 28.63 21.40
CA LYS A 165 15.76 29.41 22.37
C LYS A 165 14.71 30.16 21.56
N TYR A 166 13.45 29.81 21.71
CA TYR A 166 12.36 30.66 21.26
C TYR A 166 12.41 31.93 22.11
N THR A 167 12.90 33.02 21.54
CA THR A 167 12.58 34.36 22.01
C THR A 167 11.11 34.63 21.67
N ALA A 168 10.36 35.17 22.63
CA ALA A 168 8.95 35.48 22.48
C ALA A 168 8.68 36.26 21.17
N PRO A 169 7.53 36.01 20.50
CA PRO A 169 7.18 36.79 19.31
C PRO A 169 7.04 38.28 19.67
N PRO A 170 7.48 39.21 18.80
CA PRO A 170 7.23 40.63 18.98
C PRO A 170 5.72 40.91 18.98
N ASN A 171 5.32 41.84 19.84
CA ASN A 171 3.97 42.31 20.07
C ASN A 171 3.23 42.65 18.74
N LEU A 172 2.00 42.13 18.58
CA LEU A 172 1.13 42.24 17.40
C LEU A 172 0.50 43.65 17.23
N GLU A 173 0.75 44.59 18.14
CA GLU A 173 0.07 45.90 18.12
C GLU A 173 0.67 46.94 17.17
N SER A 174 1.82 46.72 16.52
CA SER A 174 2.42 47.75 15.63
C SER A 174 2.01 47.68 14.15
N MET A 175 1.15 46.76 13.74
CA MET A 175 0.78 46.56 12.32
C MET A 175 -0.58 47.15 11.91
N VAL A 176 -1.23 47.97 12.74
CA VAL A 176 -2.59 48.50 12.43
C VAL A 176 -2.64 50.02 12.23
N GLU A 177 -1.52 50.77 12.31
CA GLU A 177 -1.57 52.25 12.25
C GLU A 177 -1.12 52.88 10.92
N SER A 178 -0.86 52.08 9.87
CA SER A 178 -0.38 52.61 8.57
C SER A 178 -1.32 52.47 7.39
N SER A 179 -2.61 52.20 7.62
CA SER A 179 -3.60 52.10 6.53
C SER A 179 -4.76 53.08 6.68
N MET A 180 -4.47 54.38 6.69
CA MET A 180 -5.40 55.45 6.27
C MET A 180 -4.63 56.70 5.81
N VAL A 181 -4.28 56.78 4.51
CA VAL A 181 -4.26 58.06 3.79
C VAL A 181 -4.86 57.83 2.41
N ILE A 182 -6.05 58.41 2.21
CA ILE A 182 -6.72 58.58 0.93
C ILE A 182 -6.02 59.74 0.21
N ASN A 183 -5.66 59.55 -1.05
CA ASN A 183 -5.52 60.64 -2.01
C ASN A 183 -5.88 60.13 -3.41
#